data_AF-A0A8C5E7J0-F1
#
_entry.id   AF-A0A8C5E7J0-F1
#
_cell.length_a   1.000
_cell.length_b   1.000
_cell.length_c   1.000
_cell.angle_alpha   90.00
_cell.angle_beta   90.00
_cell.angle_gamma   90.00
#
_symmetry.space_group_name_H-M   'P 1'
#
loop_
_entity.id
_entity.type
_entity.pdbx_description
1 polymer ?
#
loop_
_entity_poly.entity_id
_entity_poly.type
_entity_poly.pdbx_seq_one_letter_code
_entity_poly.pdbx_strand_id
1 'polypeptide(L)'
;MFVRFLCRVQDLRDLGELSPHWDNLRKEVMIQYGGIISSYQETLAELDKISGPSFKPSCCKAQKPLEFIPINLHTQRMRVTCPKKTDALYDIITVGAPAAHFQGFKSGGLQRLLHRYDAEKKSFSTAYQCIYYSPEHTAKAQEVLSTMSLLQPLITSLAGQLLQAARERSSAGLRDALKNLSDKVRQHLDLFAFLFLSCHCLFITFCQQQLQYTIEGAVITLVRSPIRQHSLLNHYFTVMKSSSRPKLVNSHLPSFSSGDWREQLTPVVSRLQECVLVVEEQAKRAMTFVLLQEAACSIPQGFLLQQRRDVVFSQALAAMACGFVMRLYAGMRDKDFLKQLHLVGLVAQFESLLSTYSEEIGMLEDMEVGISDLQRVTFRITEAKTDDLSDLQPLVCGQRDHFTVEVPLPQVVFKTLPQEIKEGKPLRVYPVLFNVGINEQQTIAERFGDISLQERINQKNFETLEAYYKSLSEKVPVECLPCFQTQTDVKGLLETLGQNVVTKKRKNVEILWVAGAICRRLNGIRFTSCKSAKDRTSMSVTLEQCALLRDEHQLSKDFFVRALDCMRR
;
A
#
# COMPACT_ATOMS: atom_id res chain seq x y z
N MET A 1 -1.86 9.79 6.34
CA MET A 1 -1.25 9.08 7.49
C MET A 1 -1.93 9.41 8.83
N PHE A 2 -2.28 10.67 9.11
CA PHE A 2 -2.88 11.13 10.38
C PHE A 2 -4.26 10.54 10.75
N VAL A 3 -5.15 10.40 9.77
CA VAL A 3 -6.57 10.03 10.00
C VAL A 3 -6.72 8.70 10.75
N ARG A 4 -5.91 7.67 10.44
CA ARG A 4 -6.06 6.35 11.07
C ARG A 4 -5.54 6.28 12.50
N PHE A 5 -4.54 7.07 12.88
CA PHE A 5 -4.14 7.13 14.30
C PHE A 5 -5.21 7.85 15.13
N LEU A 6 -5.82 8.91 14.59
CA LEU A 6 -6.95 9.57 15.24
C LEU A 6 -8.14 8.62 15.37
N CYS A 7 -8.47 7.87 14.31
CA CYS A 7 -9.51 6.83 14.38
C CYS A 7 -9.15 5.74 15.40
N ARG A 8 -7.92 5.22 15.41
CA ARG A 8 -7.49 4.21 16.40
C ARG A 8 -7.54 4.72 17.83
N VAL A 9 -7.12 5.96 18.08
CA VAL A 9 -7.24 6.58 19.40
C VAL A 9 -8.71 6.68 19.82
N GLN A 10 -9.61 7.02 18.88
CA GLN A 10 -11.03 7.04 19.14
C GLN A 10 -11.59 5.63 19.39
N ASP A 11 -11.27 4.66 18.56
CA ASP A 11 -11.69 3.27 18.72
C ASP A 11 -11.24 2.71 20.09
N LEU A 12 -10.02 3.04 20.54
CA LEU A 12 -9.52 2.66 21.86
C LEU A 12 -10.32 3.33 23.00
N ARG A 13 -10.73 4.59 22.85
CA ARG A 13 -11.63 5.26 23.81
C ARG A 13 -13.00 4.56 23.86
N ASP A 14 -13.49 4.12 22.71
CA ASP A 14 -14.81 3.49 22.55
C ASP A 14 -14.85 2.02 23.04
N LEU A 15 -13.71 1.45 23.48
CA LEU A 15 -13.64 0.10 24.08
C LEU A 15 -14.45 -0.05 25.37
N GLY A 16 -14.83 1.05 26.01
CA GLY A 16 -15.58 1.04 27.28
C GLY A 16 -14.71 0.72 28.49
N GLU A 17 -15.30 0.11 29.51
CA GLU A 17 -14.63 -0.27 30.75
C GLU A 17 -13.76 -1.52 30.55
N LEU A 18 -12.51 -1.44 31.00
CA LEU A 18 -11.53 -2.52 30.95
C LEU A 18 -10.99 -2.77 32.37
N SER A 19 -10.42 -3.96 32.60
CA SER A 19 -9.72 -4.21 33.87
C SER A 19 -8.54 -3.23 34.04
N PRO A 20 -8.08 -2.97 35.28
CA PRO A 20 -7.01 -1.99 35.52
C PRO A 20 -5.74 -2.21 34.69
N HIS A 21 -5.35 -3.48 34.49
CA HIS A 21 -4.22 -3.86 33.63
C HIS A 21 -4.41 -3.41 32.17
N TRP A 22 -5.55 -3.77 31.57
CA TRP A 22 -5.86 -3.43 30.17
C TRP A 22 -6.12 -1.95 29.96
N ASP A 23 -6.69 -1.27 30.95
CA ASP A 23 -6.88 0.18 30.90
C ASP A 23 -5.55 0.93 30.96
N ASN A 24 -4.58 0.46 31.76
CA ASN A 24 -3.23 1.02 31.77
C ASN A 24 -2.52 0.82 30.42
N LEU A 25 -2.59 -0.39 29.85
CA LEU A 25 -2.03 -0.64 28.50
C LEU A 25 -2.72 0.21 27.43
N ARG A 26 -4.04 0.36 27.50
CA ARG A 26 -4.79 1.27 26.61
C ARG A 26 -4.26 2.69 26.70
N LYS A 27 -4.10 3.22 27.92
CA LYS A 27 -3.56 4.56 28.16
C LYS A 27 -2.15 4.71 27.59
N GLU A 28 -1.30 3.71 27.80
CA GLU A 28 0.06 3.70 27.26
C GLU A 28 0.08 3.73 25.72
N VAL A 29 -0.67 2.84 25.07
CA VAL A 29 -0.83 2.80 23.60
C VAL A 29 -1.36 4.13 23.07
N MET A 30 -2.36 4.72 23.73
CA MET A 30 -2.93 6.01 23.35
C MET A 30 -1.93 7.16 23.49
N ILE A 31 -1.15 7.21 24.57
CA ILE A 31 -0.08 8.20 24.77
C ILE A 31 0.94 8.11 23.64
N GLN A 32 1.34 6.90 23.25
CA GLN A 32 2.32 6.68 22.17
C GLN A 32 1.77 7.12 20.81
N TYR A 33 0.53 6.73 20.46
CA TYR A 33 -0.12 7.21 19.24
C TYR A 33 -0.25 8.74 19.22
N GLY A 34 -0.64 9.33 20.35
CA GLY A 34 -0.69 10.78 20.54
C GLY A 34 0.67 11.44 20.32
N GLY A 35 1.75 10.83 20.83
CA GLY A 35 3.12 11.29 20.64
C GLY A 35 3.57 11.30 19.18
N ILE A 36 3.28 10.24 18.41
CA ILE A 36 3.59 10.19 16.98
C ILE A 36 2.79 11.24 16.19
N ILE A 37 1.49 11.34 16.45
CA ILE A 37 0.64 12.35 15.79
C ILE A 37 1.20 13.74 16.05
N SER A 38 1.51 14.05 17.31
CA SER A 38 2.06 15.35 17.71
C SER A 38 3.40 15.60 17.03
N SER A 39 4.32 14.61 17.04
CA SER A 39 5.61 14.72 16.35
C SER A 39 5.48 14.98 14.85
N TYR A 40 4.50 14.38 14.17
CA TYR A 40 4.29 14.60 12.74
C TYR A 40 3.63 15.96 12.47
N GLN A 41 2.71 16.41 13.33
CA GLN A 41 2.11 17.75 13.24
C GLN A 41 3.14 18.85 13.49
N GLU A 42 4.01 18.68 14.49
CA GLU A 42 5.14 19.56 14.75
C GLU A 42 6.08 19.62 13.54
N THR A 43 6.42 18.47 12.97
CA THR A 43 7.28 18.42 11.77
C THR A 43 6.64 19.17 10.60
N LEU A 44 5.34 18.99 10.36
CA LEU A 44 4.61 19.70 9.32
C LEU A 44 4.61 21.22 9.56
N ALA A 45 4.32 21.65 10.80
CA ALA A 45 4.34 23.06 11.17
C ALA A 45 5.74 23.68 11.05
N GLU A 46 6.80 22.92 11.29
CA GLU A 46 8.18 23.37 11.04
C GLU A 46 8.49 23.45 9.55
N LEU A 47 8.02 22.51 8.73
CA LEU A 47 8.18 22.55 7.27
C LEU A 47 7.52 23.80 6.66
N ASP A 48 6.36 24.22 7.15
CA ASP A 48 5.65 25.43 6.69
C ASP A 48 6.43 26.73 6.98
N LYS A 49 7.35 26.70 7.95
CA LYS A 49 8.21 27.85 8.30
C LYS A 49 9.49 27.93 7.47
N ILE A 50 9.81 26.89 6.70
CA ILE A 50 11.09 26.82 5.99
C ILE A 50 11.08 27.79 4.81
N SER A 51 11.83 28.88 4.96
CA SER A 51 12.25 29.74 3.86
C SER A 51 13.61 29.26 3.33
N GLY A 52 13.77 29.14 2.01
CA GLY A 52 15.06 28.81 1.42
C GLY A 52 14.97 27.93 0.16
N PRO A 53 15.96 27.06 -0.11
CA PRO A 53 15.97 26.25 -1.32
C PRO A 53 14.77 25.30 -1.36
N SER A 54 14.23 25.07 -2.56
CA SER A 54 13.08 24.18 -2.80
C SER A 54 13.40 22.68 -2.67
N PHE A 55 14.54 22.33 -2.08
CA PHE A 55 15.01 20.96 -1.86
C PHE A 55 15.85 20.89 -0.58
N LYS A 56 15.96 19.70 0.03
CA LYS A 56 16.82 19.46 1.20
C LYS A 56 18.28 19.25 0.79
N PRO A 57 19.21 20.16 1.11
CA PRO A 57 20.62 19.99 0.77
C PRO A 57 21.26 18.89 1.63
N SER A 58 22.29 18.23 1.09
CA SER A 58 23.00 17.15 1.81
C SER A 58 23.66 17.56 3.14
N CYS A 59 23.99 18.84 3.35
CA CYS A 59 24.50 19.33 4.63
C CYS A 59 23.41 19.33 5.73
N CYS A 60 22.14 19.38 5.35
CA CYS A 60 20.98 19.33 6.24
C CYS A 60 20.47 17.90 6.49
N LYS A 61 21.21 16.86 6.07
CA LYS A 61 20.77 15.45 6.18
C LYS A 61 20.41 15.02 7.60
N ALA A 62 21.10 15.56 8.60
CA ALA A 62 20.92 15.25 10.01
C ALA A 62 19.98 16.23 10.75
N GLN A 63 19.23 17.08 10.05
CA GLN A 63 18.27 17.98 10.68
C GLN A 63 16.92 17.27 10.85
N LYS A 64 16.41 17.21 12.09
CA LYS A 64 15.14 16.56 12.42
C LYS A 64 13.93 17.12 11.66
N PRO A 65 13.72 18.45 11.55
CA PRO A 65 12.53 18.98 10.85
C PRO A 65 12.46 18.58 9.37
N LEU A 66 13.61 18.28 8.76
CA LEU A 66 13.72 17.88 7.37
C LEU A 66 13.77 16.36 7.19
N GLU A 67 13.57 15.55 8.23
CA GLU A 67 13.81 14.11 8.16
C GLU A 67 12.96 13.40 7.10
N PHE A 68 11.73 13.85 6.86
CA PHE A 68 10.81 13.29 5.85
C PHE A 68 11.10 13.73 4.41
N ILE A 69 11.93 14.75 4.22
CA ILE A 69 12.22 15.35 2.91
C ILE A 69 13.42 14.62 2.28
N PRO A 70 13.32 14.18 1.01
CA PRO A 70 14.42 13.52 0.32
C PRO A 70 15.60 14.48 0.11
N ILE A 71 16.82 13.98 0.30
CA ILE A 71 18.04 14.76 0.11
C ILE A 71 18.33 14.92 -1.38
N ASN A 72 18.63 16.15 -1.83
CA ASN A 72 19.05 16.45 -3.20
C ASN A 72 18.15 15.79 -4.26
N LEU A 73 16.83 15.88 -4.10
CA LEU A 73 15.89 15.42 -5.12
C LEU A 73 15.89 16.40 -6.30
N HIS A 74 16.33 15.93 -7.47
CA HIS A 74 16.36 16.73 -8.71
C HIS A 74 15.96 15.89 -9.92
N THR A 75 15.45 16.56 -10.96
CA THR A 75 15.26 15.96 -12.28
C THR A 75 16.39 16.40 -13.21
N GLN A 76 17.10 15.43 -13.77
CA GLN A 76 18.13 15.63 -14.79
C GLN A 76 17.54 15.30 -16.15
N ARG A 77 17.23 16.33 -16.95
CA ARG A 77 16.61 16.18 -18.28
C ARG A 77 17.61 16.52 -19.39
N MET A 78 17.86 15.56 -20.26
CA MET A 78 18.58 15.78 -21.53
C MET A 78 17.59 15.75 -22.69
N ARG A 79 17.42 16.88 -23.37
CA ARG A 79 16.71 16.95 -24.65
C ARG A 79 17.75 16.91 -25.78
N VAL A 80 17.57 15.99 -26.72
CA VAL A 80 18.44 15.88 -27.90
C VAL A 80 17.59 16.18 -29.14
N THR A 81 17.94 17.25 -29.84
CA THR A 81 17.29 17.68 -31.09
C THR A 81 18.25 17.44 -32.23
N CYS A 82 17.81 16.73 -33.27
CA CYS A 82 18.61 16.42 -34.44
C CYS A 82 17.81 16.73 -35.71
N PRO A 83 18.35 17.47 -36.70
CA PRO A 83 17.60 17.82 -37.91
C PRO A 83 17.06 16.62 -38.69
N LYS A 84 17.68 15.44 -38.54
CA LYS A 84 17.36 14.21 -39.29
C LYS A 84 16.62 13.15 -38.45
N LYS A 85 16.37 13.40 -37.16
CA LYS A 85 15.72 12.44 -36.25
C LYS A 85 14.68 13.15 -35.39
N THR A 86 13.71 12.41 -34.89
CA THR A 86 12.78 12.92 -33.88
C THR A 86 13.53 13.32 -32.61
N ASP A 87 13.12 14.43 -32.02
CA ASP A 87 13.63 14.87 -30.72
C ASP A 87 13.45 13.79 -29.66
N ALA A 88 14.48 13.58 -28.85
CA ALA A 88 14.48 12.62 -27.75
C ALA A 88 14.57 13.34 -26.41
N LEU A 89 13.90 12.77 -25.40
CA LEU A 89 13.91 13.25 -24.02
C LEU A 89 14.35 12.12 -23.09
N TYR A 90 15.42 12.36 -22.34
CA TYR A 90 15.93 11.43 -21.35
C TYR A 90 15.89 12.08 -19.98
N ASP A 91 15.04 11.54 -19.12
CA ASP A 91 14.95 11.93 -17.72
C ASP A 91 15.68 10.92 -16.84
N ILE A 92 16.38 11.44 -15.82
CA ILE A 92 16.90 10.70 -14.68
C ILE A 92 16.51 11.49 -13.43
N ILE A 93 15.84 10.85 -12.48
CA ILE A 93 15.57 11.46 -11.18
C ILE A 93 16.73 11.11 -10.24
N THR A 94 17.40 12.13 -9.73
CA THR A 94 18.48 11.95 -8.75
C THR A 94 17.95 12.19 -7.36
N VAL A 95 18.29 11.31 -6.42
CA VAL A 95 17.87 11.45 -5.02
C VAL A 95 18.88 10.80 -4.09
N GLY A 96 19.17 11.43 -2.95
CA GLY A 96 19.95 10.81 -1.89
C GLY A 96 19.28 9.52 -1.43
N ALA A 97 20.04 8.56 -0.92
CA ALA A 97 19.49 7.30 -0.45
C ALA A 97 18.35 7.57 0.55
N PRO A 98 17.13 7.05 0.33
CA PRO A 98 16.07 7.10 1.32
C PRO A 98 16.56 6.47 2.63
N ALA A 99 16.79 7.30 3.64
CA ALA A 99 17.43 6.87 4.89
C ALA A 99 17.13 7.82 6.06
N ALA A 100 17.03 7.25 7.26
CA ALA A 100 16.78 8.00 8.49
C ALA A 100 18.08 8.55 9.09
N HIS A 101 18.73 9.47 8.38
CA HIS A 101 20.04 10.03 8.78
C HIS A 101 20.05 10.64 10.18
N PHE A 102 18.97 11.28 10.61
CA PHE A 102 18.85 11.86 11.96
C PHE A 102 18.90 10.79 13.06
N GLN A 103 18.36 9.59 12.78
CA GLN A 103 18.32 8.47 13.73
C GLN A 103 19.63 7.66 13.75
N GLY A 104 20.46 7.79 12.72
CA GLY A 104 21.75 7.12 12.62
C GLY A 104 21.69 5.61 12.32
N PHE A 105 22.87 4.99 12.26
CA PHE A 105 23.05 3.61 11.76
C PHE A 105 23.94 2.73 12.66
N LYS A 106 24.24 3.16 13.89
CA LYS A 106 25.09 2.41 14.83
C LYS A 106 24.57 1.00 15.09
N SER A 107 23.25 0.86 15.11
CA SER A 107 22.55 -0.42 15.30
C SER A 107 22.04 -0.99 13.97
N GLY A 108 22.62 -0.65 12.82
CA GLY A 108 22.10 -1.03 11.50
C GLY A 108 20.91 -0.17 11.05
N GLY A 109 20.42 -0.45 9.84
CA GLY A 109 19.25 0.17 9.23
C GLY A 109 17.97 -0.65 9.41
N LEU A 110 16.91 -0.17 8.78
CA LEU A 110 15.54 -0.59 9.02
C LEU A 110 15.32 -2.08 8.78
N GLN A 111 15.84 -2.66 7.71
CA GLN A 111 15.71 -4.10 7.44
C GLN A 111 16.19 -4.95 8.62
N ARG A 112 17.38 -4.67 9.14
CA ARG A 112 17.99 -5.44 10.23
C ARG A 112 17.30 -5.19 11.56
N LEU A 113 16.80 -3.97 11.76
CA LEU A 113 16.05 -3.60 12.95
C LEU A 113 14.68 -4.28 12.98
N LEU A 114 13.97 -4.34 11.85
CA LEU A 114 12.72 -5.08 11.71
C LEU A 114 12.92 -6.58 11.98
N HIS A 115 13.95 -7.19 11.37
CA HIS A 115 14.24 -8.61 11.60
C HIS A 115 14.53 -8.93 13.07
N ARG A 116 15.27 -8.07 13.78
CA ARG A 116 15.50 -8.21 15.22
C ARG A 116 14.21 -8.07 16.03
N TYR A 117 13.42 -7.04 15.70
CA TYR A 117 12.14 -6.80 16.34
C TYR A 117 11.17 -7.98 16.19
N ASP A 118 11.06 -8.55 14.98
CA ASP A 118 10.20 -9.71 14.73
C ASP A 118 10.66 -10.97 15.49
N ALA A 119 11.98 -11.16 15.64
CA ALA A 119 12.53 -12.26 16.45
C ALA A 119 12.21 -12.10 17.95
N GLU A 120 12.21 -10.87 18.46
CA GLU A 120 11.94 -10.54 19.87
C GLU A 120 10.44 -10.46 20.19
N LYS A 121 9.57 -10.32 19.18
CA LYS A 121 8.12 -10.14 19.34
C LYS A 121 7.42 -11.20 20.20
N LYS A 122 7.91 -12.44 20.16
CA LYS A 122 7.40 -13.54 21.00
C LYS A 122 7.68 -13.34 22.50
N SER A 123 8.77 -12.65 22.84
CA SER A 123 9.16 -12.34 24.22
C SER A 123 8.32 -11.20 24.83
N PHE A 124 7.83 -10.26 24.01
CA PHE A 124 6.97 -9.17 24.51
C PHE A 124 5.57 -9.65 24.89
N SER A 125 5.04 -10.65 24.19
CA SER A 125 3.72 -11.25 24.51
C SER A 125 3.68 -11.81 25.94
N THR A 126 4.76 -12.45 26.40
CA THR A 126 4.84 -12.96 27.78
C THR A 126 5.05 -11.86 28.81
N ALA A 127 5.82 -10.82 28.50
CA ALA A 127 6.06 -9.68 29.41
C ALA A 127 4.79 -8.85 29.69
N TYR A 128 3.95 -8.62 28.68
CA TYR A 128 2.74 -7.80 28.80
C TYR A 128 1.46 -8.61 29.09
N GLN A 129 1.58 -9.92 29.33
CA GLN A 129 0.44 -10.85 29.49
C GLN A 129 -0.57 -10.73 28.33
N CYS A 130 -0.06 -10.50 27.12
CA CYS A 130 -0.86 -10.35 25.91
C CYS A 130 -0.84 -11.64 25.10
N ILE A 131 -1.93 -11.95 24.41
CA ILE A 131 -1.95 -13.06 23.47
C ILE A 131 -1.20 -12.60 22.20
N TYR A 132 -0.20 -13.37 21.77
CA TYR A 132 0.42 -13.15 20.48
C TYR A 132 -0.56 -13.51 19.37
N TYR A 133 -0.97 -12.51 18.59
CA TYR A 133 -1.71 -12.71 17.35
C TYR A 133 -0.74 -12.66 16.17
N SER A 134 -0.86 -13.63 15.25
CA SER A 134 -0.08 -13.61 14.01
C SER A 134 -0.45 -12.39 13.15
N PRO A 135 0.44 -11.95 12.24
CA PRO A 135 0.13 -10.92 11.25
C PRO A 135 -1.14 -11.23 10.43
N GLU A 136 -1.42 -12.51 10.17
CA GLU A 136 -2.63 -12.95 9.47
C GLU A 136 -3.90 -12.70 10.30
N HIS A 137 -3.86 -13.01 11.60
CA HIS A 137 -4.99 -12.77 12.50
C HIS A 137 -5.27 -11.28 12.69
N THR A 138 -4.21 -10.46 12.79
CA THR A 138 -4.34 -9.00 12.93
C THR A 138 -4.82 -8.34 11.63
N ALA A 139 -4.33 -8.79 10.46
CA ALA A 139 -4.86 -8.36 9.16
C ALA A 139 -6.34 -8.72 9.00
N LYS A 140 -6.73 -9.93 9.40
CA LYS A 140 -8.13 -10.37 9.36
C LYS A 140 -9.02 -9.60 10.33
N ALA A 141 -8.53 -9.26 11.52
CA ALA A 141 -9.26 -8.39 12.45
C ALA A 141 -9.51 -7.00 11.85
N GLN A 142 -8.54 -6.45 11.12
CA GLN A 142 -8.71 -5.17 10.40
C GLN A 142 -9.70 -5.28 9.22
N GLU A 143 -9.71 -6.40 8.51
CA GLU A 143 -10.69 -6.69 7.45
C GLU A 143 -12.11 -6.81 8.00
N VAL A 144 -12.27 -7.46 9.15
CA VAL A 144 -13.57 -7.51 9.84
C VAL A 144 -14.01 -6.11 10.23
N LEU A 145 -13.14 -5.29 10.83
CA LEU A 145 -13.49 -3.91 11.18
C LEU A 145 -13.90 -3.08 9.95
N SER A 146 -13.23 -3.23 8.81
CA SER A 146 -13.56 -2.48 7.59
C SER A 146 -14.90 -2.95 6.98
N THR A 147 -15.14 -4.26 6.93
CA THR A 147 -16.39 -4.83 6.39
C THR A 147 -17.59 -4.60 7.30
N MET A 148 -17.38 -4.53 8.61
CA MET A 148 -18.44 -4.28 9.59
C MET A 148 -19.11 -2.92 9.39
N SER A 149 -18.32 -1.88 9.08
CA SER A 149 -18.86 -0.54 8.80
C SER A 149 -19.86 -0.47 7.63
N LEU A 150 -19.94 -1.52 6.82
CA LEU A 150 -20.85 -1.65 5.68
C LEU A 150 -22.09 -2.52 5.98
N LEU A 151 -22.11 -3.20 7.14
CA LEU A 151 -23.13 -4.19 7.48
C LEU A 151 -24.46 -3.53 7.85
N GLN A 152 -24.46 -2.57 8.78
CA GLN A 152 -25.68 -1.86 9.20
C GLN A 152 -26.38 -1.14 8.03
N PRO A 153 -25.69 -0.37 7.16
CA PRO A 153 -26.33 0.27 6.00
C PRO A 153 -26.99 -0.76 5.06
N LEU A 154 -26.31 -1.88 4.83
CA LEU A 154 -26.79 -2.94 3.94
C LEU A 154 -28.02 -3.65 4.51
N ILE A 155 -27.99 -4.02 5.79
CA ILE A 155 -29.13 -4.66 6.46
C ILE A 155 -30.30 -3.70 6.57
N THR A 156 -30.05 -2.41 6.81
CA THR A 156 -31.09 -1.38 6.83
C THR A 156 -31.77 -1.23 5.47
N SER A 157 -30.99 -1.25 4.39
CA SER A 157 -31.52 -1.23 3.02
C SER A 157 -32.37 -2.47 2.71
N LEU A 158 -31.87 -3.67 3.02
CA LEU A 158 -32.59 -4.93 2.80
C LEU A 158 -33.85 -5.04 3.67
N ALA A 159 -33.79 -4.57 4.92
CA ALA A 159 -34.93 -4.43 5.82
C ALA A 159 -36.01 -3.50 5.22
N GLY A 160 -35.60 -2.37 4.65
CA GLY A 160 -36.49 -1.45 3.94
C GLY A 160 -37.15 -2.11 2.73
N GLN A 161 -36.39 -2.84 1.91
CA GLN A 161 -36.92 -3.61 0.77
C GLN A 161 -37.93 -4.66 1.21
N LEU A 162 -37.66 -5.35 2.33
CA LEU A 162 -38.56 -6.35 2.89
C LEU A 162 -39.89 -5.74 3.33
N LEU A 163 -39.85 -4.60 4.04
CA LEU A 163 -41.04 -3.88 4.47
C LEU A 163 -41.83 -3.31 3.27
N GLN A 164 -41.14 -2.83 2.23
CA GLN A 164 -41.77 -2.33 1.01
C GLN A 164 -42.45 -3.46 0.24
N ALA A 165 -41.78 -4.60 0.04
CA ALA A 165 -42.36 -5.77 -0.62
C ALA A 165 -43.58 -6.31 0.15
N ALA A 166 -43.57 -6.22 1.48
CA ALA A 166 -44.72 -6.56 2.32
C ALA A 166 -45.92 -5.61 2.12
N ARG A 167 -45.67 -4.31 1.94
CA ARG A 167 -46.71 -3.30 1.63
C ARG A 167 -47.30 -3.51 0.24
N GLU A 168 -46.46 -3.78 -0.75
CA GLU A 168 -46.84 -3.99 -2.16
C GLU A 168 -47.44 -5.38 -2.44
N ARG A 169 -47.46 -6.27 -1.45
CA ARG A 169 -47.92 -7.67 -1.59
C ARG A 169 -47.14 -8.47 -2.64
N SER A 170 -45.89 -8.09 -2.90
CA SER A 170 -45.03 -8.76 -3.88
C SER A 170 -44.44 -10.03 -3.29
N SER A 171 -45.01 -11.19 -3.64
CA SER A 171 -44.51 -12.48 -3.17
C SER A 171 -43.11 -12.82 -3.69
N ALA A 172 -42.76 -12.35 -4.89
CA ALA A 172 -41.42 -12.48 -5.45
C ALA A 172 -40.43 -11.56 -4.71
N GLY A 173 -40.78 -10.29 -4.53
CA GLY A 173 -39.94 -9.32 -3.81
C GLY A 173 -39.68 -9.72 -2.35
N LEU A 174 -40.67 -10.29 -1.65
CA LEU A 174 -40.50 -10.83 -0.30
C LEU A 174 -39.50 -11.99 -0.26
N ARG A 175 -39.58 -12.93 -1.21
CA ARG A 175 -38.65 -14.07 -1.28
C ARG A 175 -37.23 -13.59 -1.56
N ASP A 176 -37.07 -12.68 -2.52
CA ASP A 176 -35.75 -12.18 -2.91
C ASP A 176 -35.11 -11.35 -1.79
N ALA A 177 -35.88 -10.47 -1.14
CA ALA A 177 -35.40 -9.67 -0.01
C ALA A 177 -35.02 -10.56 1.20
N LEU A 178 -35.83 -11.57 1.55
CA LEU A 178 -35.53 -12.51 2.63
C LEU A 178 -34.31 -13.37 2.33
N LYS A 179 -34.18 -13.85 1.08
CA LYS A 179 -33.03 -14.63 0.64
C LYS A 179 -31.74 -13.81 0.73
N ASN A 180 -31.75 -12.60 0.18
CA ASN A 180 -30.60 -11.70 0.21
C ASN A 180 -30.21 -11.33 1.66
N LEU A 181 -31.19 -11.05 2.51
CA LEU A 181 -30.96 -10.78 3.93
C LEU A 181 -30.35 -11.99 4.65
N SER A 182 -30.91 -13.18 4.44
CA SER A 182 -30.40 -14.44 5.02
C SER A 182 -28.97 -14.75 4.54
N ASP A 183 -28.73 -14.68 3.24
CA ASP A 183 -27.43 -15.00 2.64
C ASP A 183 -26.37 -14.00 3.11
N LYS A 184 -26.72 -12.72 3.20
CA LYS A 184 -25.79 -11.69 3.65
C LYS A 184 -25.47 -11.81 5.13
N VAL A 185 -26.47 -12.03 5.98
CA VAL A 185 -26.26 -12.24 7.41
C VAL A 185 -25.43 -13.50 7.67
N ARG A 186 -25.66 -14.59 6.93
CA ARG A 186 -24.84 -15.82 7.01
C ARG A 186 -23.39 -15.56 6.60
N GLN A 187 -23.16 -14.88 5.47
CA GLN A 187 -21.81 -14.56 5.00
C GLN A 187 -21.01 -13.79 6.07
N HIS A 188 -21.66 -12.85 6.78
CA HIS A 188 -21.01 -12.13 7.88
C HIS A 188 -20.82 -13.01 9.12
N LEU A 189 -21.80 -13.85 9.49
CA LEU A 189 -21.68 -14.84 10.58
C LEU A 189 -20.51 -15.82 10.38
N ASP A 190 -20.24 -16.25 9.14
CA ASP A 190 -19.10 -17.11 8.83
C ASP A 190 -17.75 -16.36 8.95
N LEU A 191 -17.72 -15.08 8.53
CA LEU A 191 -16.56 -14.20 8.71
C LEU A 191 -16.21 -14.03 10.20
N PHE A 192 -17.26 -13.85 11.00
CA PHE A 192 -17.25 -13.78 12.45
C PHE A 192 -16.73 -15.10 13.07
N ALA A 193 -17.26 -16.25 12.67
CA ALA A 193 -16.90 -17.58 13.16
C ALA A 193 -15.39 -17.88 13.15
N PHE A 194 -14.68 -17.42 12.10
CA PHE A 194 -13.26 -17.69 11.94
C PHE A 194 -12.36 -16.98 12.98
N LEU A 195 -12.69 -15.76 13.41
CA LEU A 195 -11.93 -15.03 14.43
C LEU A 195 -12.26 -15.49 15.86
N PHE A 196 -13.36 -16.24 16.04
CA PHE A 196 -13.82 -16.73 17.34
C PHE A 196 -13.00 -17.90 17.87
N LEU A 197 -12.52 -18.79 17.00
CA LEU A 197 -11.60 -19.86 17.39
C LEU A 197 -10.22 -19.34 17.82
N SER A 198 -9.78 -18.20 17.26
CA SER A 198 -8.44 -17.65 17.52
C SER A 198 -8.35 -16.72 18.72
N CYS A 199 -9.45 -16.07 19.14
CA CYS A 199 -9.44 -15.06 20.21
C CYS A 199 -9.94 -15.51 21.60
N HIS A 200 -10.45 -16.75 21.76
CA HIS A 200 -10.92 -17.28 23.06
C HIS A 200 -11.96 -16.42 23.81
N CYS A 201 -12.78 -15.64 23.09
CA CYS A 201 -13.71 -14.69 23.70
C CYS A 201 -15.09 -15.33 23.95
N LEU A 202 -15.32 -15.86 25.17
CA LEU A 202 -16.58 -16.49 25.61
C LEU A 202 -17.84 -15.64 25.38
N PHE A 203 -17.70 -14.30 25.35
CA PHE A 203 -18.80 -13.35 25.20
C PHE A 203 -19.38 -13.34 23.79
N ILE A 204 -18.60 -13.66 22.75
CA ILE A 204 -19.09 -13.61 21.37
C ILE A 204 -19.93 -14.85 21.02
N THR A 205 -19.69 -15.99 21.69
CA THR A 205 -20.54 -17.19 21.61
C THR A 205 -21.98 -16.89 22.05
N PHE A 206 -22.16 -16.03 23.05
CA PHE A 206 -23.47 -15.55 23.50
C PHE A 206 -24.16 -14.69 22.43
N CYS A 207 -23.40 -13.86 21.73
CA CYS A 207 -23.91 -12.94 20.71
C CYS A 207 -24.28 -13.68 19.41
N GLN A 208 -23.51 -14.70 19.04
CA GLN A 208 -23.87 -15.64 17.98
C GLN A 208 -25.16 -16.40 18.31
N GLN A 209 -25.30 -16.91 19.54
CA GLN A 209 -26.54 -17.56 19.98
C GLN A 209 -27.73 -16.60 19.96
N GLN A 210 -27.57 -15.36 20.41
CA GLN A 210 -28.65 -14.36 20.38
C GLN A 210 -29.02 -13.94 18.95
N LEU A 211 -28.05 -13.71 18.07
CA LEU A 211 -28.31 -13.31 16.69
C LEU A 211 -28.94 -14.46 15.89
N GLN A 212 -28.43 -15.68 16.05
CA GLN A 212 -29.02 -16.86 15.42
C GLN A 212 -30.42 -17.15 15.97
N TYR A 213 -30.66 -17.01 17.28
CA TYR A 213 -31.99 -17.12 17.89
C TYR A 213 -32.95 -16.04 17.39
N THR A 214 -32.48 -14.82 17.18
CA THR A 214 -33.30 -13.71 16.68
C THR A 214 -33.63 -13.87 15.20
N ILE A 215 -32.69 -14.33 14.38
CA ILE A 215 -32.92 -14.63 12.97
C ILE A 215 -33.85 -15.84 12.82
N GLU A 216 -33.59 -16.93 13.54
CA GLU A 216 -34.49 -18.10 13.55
C GLU A 216 -35.87 -17.70 14.07
N GLY A 217 -35.98 -16.90 15.12
CA GLY A 217 -37.23 -16.36 15.64
C GLY A 217 -37.96 -15.45 14.65
N ALA A 218 -37.24 -14.57 13.96
CA ALA A 218 -37.76 -13.69 12.91
C ALA A 218 -38.29 -14.49 11.71
N VAL A 219 -37.50 -15.46 11.24
CA VAL A 219 -37.85 -16.39 10.16
C VAL A 219 -39.04 -17.26 10.56
N ILE A 220 -39.07 -17.79 11.78
CA ILE A 220 -40.19 -18.59 12.30
C ILE A 220 -41.47 -17.73 12.42
N THR A 221 -41.36 -16.46 12.81
CA THR A 221 -42.50 -15.52 12.90
C THR A 221 -43.04 -15.19 11.51
N LEU A 222 -42.17 -14.94 10.54
CA LEU A 222 -42.51 -14.80 9.12
C LEU A 222 -43.20 -16.06 8.56
N VAL A 223 -42.71 -17.25 8.91
CA VAL A 223 -43.21 -18.57 8.47
C VAL A 223 -44.53 -18.98 9.11
N ARG A 224 -44.83 -18.51 10.33
CA ARG A 224 -46.10 -18.81 11.04
C ARG A 224 -47.23 -17.84 10.76
N SER A 225 -46.92 -16.70 10.15
CA SER A 225 -47.92 -15.81 9.57
C SER A 225 -48.69 -16.50 8.41
N PRO A 226 -49.83 -15.98 7.91
CA PRO A 226 -50.72 -16.68 6.97
C PRO A 226 -50.10 -16.95 5.57
N ILE A 227 -48.79 -16.75 5.41
CA ILE A 227 -47.97 -17.25 4.30
C ILE A 227 -47.99 -18.79 4.18
N ARG A 228 -48.52 -19.51 5.19
CA ARG A 228 -48.86 -20.95 5.08
C ARG A 228 -49.82 -21.32 3.94
N GLN A 229 -50.49 -20.36 3.30
CA GLN A 229 -51.39 -20.68 2.19
C GLN A 229 -50.68 -20.84 0.81
N HIS A 230 -49.37 -20.59 0.69
CA HIS A 230 -48.65 -20.86 -0.56
C HIS A 230 -47.69 -22.05 -0.44
N SER A 231 -48.01 -23.11 -1.19
CA SER A 231 -47.34 -24.42 -1.27
C SER A 231 -45.85 -24.42 -1.66
N LEU A 232 -45.25 -23.26 -1.95
CA LEU A 232 -43.88 -23.14 -2.49
C LEU A 232 -42.78 -22.97 -1.43
N LEU A 233 -43.10 -22.64 -0.17
CA LEU A 233 -42.08 -22.45 0.88
C LEU A 233 -41.62 -23.75 1.56
N ASN A 234 -42.37 -24.85 1.43
CA ASN A 234 -42.01 -26.13 2.03
C ASN A 234 -40.72 -26.74 1.43
N HIS A 235 -40.35 -26.38 0.20
CA HIS A 235 -39.15 -26.91 -0.43
C HIS A 235 -37.86 -26.21 0.04
N TYR A 236 -37.94 -24.92 0.40
CA TYR A 236 -36.78 -24.13 0.83
C TYR A 236 -36.30 -24.50 2.26
N PHE A 237 -37.21 -24.97 3.12
CA PHE A 237 -36.91 -25.30 4.53
C PHE A 237 -36.33 -26.70 4.77
N THR A 238 -36.46 -27.63 3.81
CA THR A 238 -35.81 -28.95 3.91
C THR A 238 -34.29 -28.83 3.83
N VAL A 239 -33.78 -27.78 3.17
CA VAL A 239 -32.33 -27.53 3.00
C VAL A 239 -31.68 -26.92 4.25
N MET A 240 -32.43 -26.21 5.10
CA MET A 240 -31.89 -25.54 6.32
C MET A 240 -31.79 -26.46 7.55
N LYS A 241 -32.36 -27.66 7.52
CA LYS A 241 -32.36 -28.61 8.66
C LYS A 241 -31.08 -29.44 8.79
N SER A 242 -30.10 -29.26 7.92
CA SER A 242 -28.90 -30.12 7.84
C SER A 242 -27.66 -29.61 8.60
N SER A 243 -27.73 -28.50 9.35
CA SER A 243 -26.63 -28.08 10.23
C SER A 243 -27.02 -28.09 11.71
N SER A 244 -26.08 -28.55 12.53
CA SER A 244 -26.21 -29.08 13.89
C SER A 244 -26.96 -28.17 14.88
N ARG A 245 -27.93 -28.75 15.61
CA ARG A 245 -28.71 -28.11 16.68
C ARG A 245 -27.86 -27.78 17.92
N PRO A 246 -28.00 -26.59 18.53
CA PRO A 246 -27.85 -26.41 19.97
C PRO A 246 -29.20 -26.64 20.67
N LYS A 247 -29.17 -27.17 21.90
CA LYS A 247 -30.36 -27.47 22.72
C LYS A 247 -31.09 -26.17 23.12
N LEU A 248 -32.35 -26.02 22.70
CA LEU A 248 -33.25 -24.94 23.10
C LEU A 248 -33.48 -24.96 24.62
N VAL A 249 -33.20 -23.85 25.31
CA VAL A 249 -33.76 -23.56 26.63
C VAL A 249 -35.15 -22.96 26.43
N ASN A 250 -36.16 -23.56 27.06
CA ASN A 250 -37.54 -23.08 27.09
C ASN A 250 -37.60 -21.65 27.64
N SER A 251 -37.83 -20.67 26.78
CA SER A 251 -38.37 -19.36 27.17
C SER A 251 -39.65 -19.12 26.38
N HIS A 252 -40.71 -18.77 27.10
CA HIS A 252 -42.06 -18.63 26.62
C HIS A 252 -42.16 -17.56 25.52
N LEU A 253 -42.55 -17.94 24.30
CA LEU A 253 -42.99 -16.99 23.27
C LEU A 253 -44.43 -16.52 23.55
N PRO A 254 -44.79 -15.24 23.31
CA PRO A 254 -46.15 -14.75 23.49
C PRO A 254 -47.09 -15.39 22.47
N SER A 255 -48.30 -15.76 22.90
CA SER A 255 -49.40 -16.18 22.03
C SER A 255 -49.84 -15.03 21.12
N PHE A 256 -49.78 -15.22 19.81
CA PHE A 256 -50.19 -14.22 18.81
C PHE A 256 -51.73 -14.19 18.66
N SER A 257 -52.32 -13.00 18.77
CA SER A 257 -53.70 -12.70 18.37
C SER A 257 -53.80 -12.50 16.85
N SER A 258 -55.00 -12.64 16.30
CA SER A 258 -55.38 -12.61 14.87
C SER A 258 -55.21 -11.24 14.19
N GLY A 259 -54.02 -10.63 14.27
CA GLY A 259 -53.67 -9.37 13.59
C GLY A 259 -53.02 -9.58 12.22
N ASP A 260 -53.02 -8.54 11.37
CA ASP A 260 -52.37 -8.58 10.05
C ASP A 260 -50.87 -8.81 10.23
N TRP A 261 -50.35 -9.88 9.63
CA TRP A 261 -48.94 -10.26 9.71
C TRP A 261 -47.97 -9.18 9.22
N ARG A 262 -48.46 -8.24 8.41
CA ARG A 262 -47.73 -7.06 7.96
C ARG A 262 -47.38 -6.12 9.12
N GLU A 263 -48.28 -5.96 10.09
CA GLU A 263 -48.02 -5.19 11.30
C GLU A 263 -47.06 -5.93 12.24
N GLN A 264 -47.02 -7.26 12.17
CA GLN A 264 -46.11 -8.10 12.94
C GLN A 264 -44.69 -8.17 12.36
N LEU A 265 -44.50 -7.81 11.08
CA LEU A 265 -43.20 -7.81 10.43
C LEU A 265 -42.32 -6.63 10.88
N THR A 266 -42.91 -5.45 11.03
CA THR A 266 -42.21 -4.23 11.49
C THR A 266 -41.42 -4.43 12.79
N PRO A 267 -42.00 -4.97 13.89
CA PRO A 267 -41.24 -5.20 15.13
C PRO A 267 -40.17 -6.29 14.97
N VAL A 268 -40.36 -7.26 14.07
CA VAL A 268 -39.34 -8.29 13.78
C VAL A 268 -38.15 -7.70 13.05
N VAL A 269 -38.40 -6.87 12.03
CA VAL A 269 -37.36 -6.16 11.27
C VAL A 269 -36.62 -5.18 12.17
N SER A 270 -37.33 -4.44 13.02
CA SER A 270 -36.73 -3.52 13.99
C SER A 270 -35.81 -4.25 14.97
N ARG A 271 -36.26 -5.38 15.53
CA ARG A 271 -35.42 -6.23 16.40
C ARG A 271 -34.20 -6.78 15.67
N LEU A 272 -34.32 -7.17 14.41
CA LEU A 272 -33.16 -7.62 13.63
C LEU A 272 -32.14 -6.49 13.44
N GLN A 273 -32.60 -5.28 13.12
CA GLN A 273 -31.74 -4.11 13.00
C GLN A 273 -31.04 -3.79 14.32
N GLU A 274 -31.76 -3.82 15.45
CA GLU A 274 -31.19 -3.66 16.79
C GLU A 274 -30.15 -4.74 17.13
N CYS A 275 -30.43 -6.02 16.85
CA CYS A 275 -29.47 -7.09 17.08
C CYS A 275 -28.21 -6.94 16.23
N VAL A 276 -28.35 -6.53 14.98
CA VAL A 276 -27.22 -6.28 14.07
C VAL A 276 -26.36 -5.14 14.58
N LEU A 277 -26.98 -4.06 15.08
CA LEU A 277 -26.25 -2.95 15.72
C LEU A 277 -25.45 -3.43 16.92
N VAL A 278 -26.07 -4.21 17.81
CA VAL A 278 -25.40 -4.75 19.02
C VAL A 278 -24.22 -5.64 18.64
N VAL A 279 -24.40 -6.53 17.66
CA VAL A 279 -23.33 -7.42 17.17
C VAL A 279 -22.22 -6.61 16.51
N GLU A 280 -22.56 -5.56 15.77
CA GLU A 280 -21.59 -4.65 15.16
C GLU A 280 -20.75 -3.92 16.23
N GLU A 281 -21.39 -3.32 17.24
CA GLU A 281 -20.67 -2.64 18.32
C GLU A 281 -19.75 -3.62 19.08
N GLN A 282 -20.24 -4.82 19.38
CA GLN A 282 -19.48 -5.81 20.14
C GLN A 282 -18.30 -6.36 19.35
N ALA A 283 -18.48 -6.71 18.08
CA ALA A 283 -17.36 -7.17 17.27
C ALA A 283 -16.38 -6.03 16.98
N LYS A 284 -16.84 -4.77 16.87
CA LYS A 284 -15.94 -3.60 16.78
C LYS A 284 -15.07 -3.50 18.04
N ARG A 285 -15.67 -3.61 19.23
CA ARG A 285 -14.94 -3.61 20.51
C ARG A 285 -13.97 -4.79 20.61
N ALA A 286 -14.40 -6.01 20.26
CA ALA A 286 -13.55 -7.19 20.32
C ALA A 286 -12.34 -7.09 19.38
N MET A 287 -12.55 -6.69 18.12
CA MET A 287 -11.44 -6.52 17.17
C MET A 287 -10.52 -5.36 17.59
N THR A 288 -11.08 -4.27 18.12
CA THR A 288 -10.27 -3.17 18.66
C THR A 288 -9.43 -3.63 19.85
N PHE A 289 -9.94 -4.53 20.68
CA PHE A 289 -9.20 -5.11 21.81
C PHE A 289 -8.07 -6.04 21.34
N VAL A 290 -8.27 -6.81 20.26
CA VAL A 290 -7.20 -7.60 19.62
C VAL A 290 -6.09 -6.67 19.10
N LEU A 291 -6.46 -5.55 18.46
CA LEU A 291 -5.51 -4.55 17.99
C LEU A 291 -4.81 -3.81 19.14
N LEU A 292 -5.48 -3.61 20.28
CA LEU A 292 -4.87 -3.09 21.50
C LEU A 292 -3.77 -4.02 22.01
N GLN A 293 -4.04 -5.33 22.08
CA GLN A 293 -3.04 -6.33 22.50
C GLN A 293 -1.82 -6.34 21.57
N GLU A 294 -2.05 -6.30 20.26
CA GLU A 294 -0.97 -6.20 19.27
C GLU A 294 -0.13 -4.93 19.48
N ALA A 295 -0.79 -3.79 19.65
CA ALA A 295 -0.12 -2.51 19.87
C ALA A 295 0.67 -2.50 21.18
N ALA A 296 0.13 -3.07 22.26
CA ALA A 296 0.78 -3.19 23.56
C ALA A 296 2.08 -4.02 23.49
N CYS A 297 2.07 -5.12 22.72
CA CYS A 297 3.27 -5.93 22.48
C CYS A 297 4.36 -5.20 21.67
N SER A 298 4.05 -4.00 21.16
CA SER A 298 4.91 -3.23 20.26
C SER A 298 5.55 -2.00 20.91
N ILE A 299 5.26 -1.73 22.18
CA ILE A 299 5.69 -0.53 22.91
C ILE A 299 6.98 -0.86 23.68
N PRO A 300 8.16 -0.28 23.35
CA PRO A 300 8.39 1.01 22.68
C PRO A 300 9.06 0.92 21.29
N GLN A 301 9.70 -0.21 20.97
CA GLN A 301 10.61 -0.32 19.84
C GLN A 301 9.87 -0.35 18.48
N GLY A 302 8.66 -0.91 18.44
CA GLY A 302 7.85 -0.97 17.21
C GLY A 302 7.47 0.42 16.69
N PHE A 303 7.27 1.39 17.58
CA PHE A 303 6.92 2.76 17.20
C PHE A 303 8.08 3.52 16.57
N LEU A 304 9.28 3.43 17.15
CA LEU A 304 10.49 4.04 16.58
C LEU A 304 10.79 3.45 15.20
N LEU A 305 10.59 2.14 15.04
CA LEU A 305 10.72 1.47 13.74
C LEU A 305 9.67 1.92 12.74
N GLN A 306 8.42 2.13 13.20
CA GLN A 306 7.37 2.67 12.35
C GLN A 306 7.71 4.10 11.89
N GLN A 307 8.21 4.96 12.78
CA GLN A 307 8.64 6.31 12.41
C GLN A 307 9.80 6.26 11.40
N ARG A 308 10.81 5.42 11.65
CA ARG A 308 11.92 5.21 10.69
C ARG A 308 11.42 4.77 9.32
N ARG A 309 10.48 3.81 9.28
CA ARG A 309 9.85 3.33 8.04
C ARG A 309 9.07 4.43 7.34
N ASP A 310 8.29 5.22 8.07
CA ASP A 310 7.52 6.34 7.52
C ASP A 310 8.43 7.44 6.93
N VAL A 311 9.55 7.76 7.59
CA VAL A 311 10.56 8.70 7.11
C VAL A 311 11.14 8.23 5.77
N VAL A 312 11.64 7.00 5.73
CA VAL A 312 12.27 6.44 4.54
C VAL A 312 11.26 6.29 3.40
N PHE A 313 10.05 5.83 3.70
CA PHE A 313 8.96 5.73 2.73
C PHE A 313 8.56 7.10 2.16
N SER A 314 8.45 8.15 3.00
CA SER A 314 8.15 9.51 2.56
C SER A 314 9.18 10.03 1.56
N GLN A 315 10.48 9.86 1.86
CA GLN A 315 11.55 10.25 0.96
C GLN A 315 11.47 9.50 -0.38
N ALA A 316 11.23 8.19 -0.35
CA ALA A 316 11.10 7.35 -1.53
C ALA A 316 9.85 7.69 -2.36
N LEU A 317 8.72 7.95 -1.70
CA LEU A 317 7.45 8.31 -2.33
C LEU A 317 7.52 9.67 -3.02
N ALA A 318 8.15 10.67 -2.38
CA ALA A 318 8.37 11.98 -2.99
C ALA A 318 9.20 11.87 -4.28
N ALA A 319 10.26 11.05 -4.27
CA ALA A 319 11.03 10.76 -5.47
C ALA A 319 10.18 10.05 -6.54
N MET A 320 9.44 9.01 -6.16
CA MET A 320 8.56 8.26 -7.06
C MET A 320 7.50 9.15 -7.71
N ALA A 321 6.83 9.99 -6.94
CA ALA A 321 5.82 10.92 -7.44
C ALA A 321 6.43 11.91 -8.43
N CYS A 322 7.59 12.49 -8.12
CA CYS A 322 8.35 13.33 -9.06
C CYS A 322 8.65 12.59 -10.36
N GLY A 323 9.21 11.38 -10.29
CA GLY A 323 9.52 10.58 -11.47
C GLY A 323 8.29 10.17 -12.29
N PHE A 324 7.19 9.83 -11.62
CA PHE A 324 5.93 9.48 -12.27
C PHE A 324 5.36 10.68 -13.03
N VAL A 325 5.29 11.85 -12.39
CA VAL A 325 4.83 13.10 -13.02
C VAL A 325 5.69 13.41 -14.24
N MET A 326 7.02 13.38 -14.11
CA MET A 326 7.91 13.68 -15.23
C MET A 326 7.75 12.69 -16.38
N ARG A 327 7.62 11.39 -16.09
CA ARG A 327 7.41 10.35 -17.12
C ARG A 327 6.04 10.47 -17.77
N LEU A 328 4.99 10.77 -17.00
CA LEU A 328 3.65 11.02 -17.51
C LEU A 328 3.68 12.17 -18.52
N TYR A 329 4.19 13.34 -18.12
CA TYR A 329 4.30 14.52 -18.99
C TYR A 329 5.11 14.24 -20.27
N ALA A 330 6.20 13.48 -20.17
CA ALA A 330 6.99 13.09 -21.34
C ALA A 330 6.26 12.13 -22.29
N GLY A 331 5.31 11.34 -21.79
CA GLY A 331 4.58 10.32 -22.54
C GLY A 331 3.14 10.68 -22.92
N MET A 332 2.61 11.85 -22.55
CA MET A 332 1.16 12.14 -22.71
C MET A 332 0.67 12.13 -24.16
N ARG A 333 1.55 12.30 -25.14
CA ARG A 333 1.20 12.27 -26.57
C ARG A 333 1.41 10.90 -27.20
N ASP A 334 2.06 9.98 -26.48
CA ASP A 334 2.37 8.64 -26.94
C ASP A 334 1.23 7.69 -26.54
N LYS A 335 0.45 7.28 -27.54
CA LYS A 335 -0.71 6.39 -27.34
C LYS A 335 -0.30 5.01 -26.84
N ASP A 336 0.86 4.51 -27.27
CA ASP A 336 1.36 3.19 -26.90
C ASP A 336 1.87 3.20 -25.46
N PHE A 337 2.54 4.27 -25.04
CA PHE A 337 2.87 4.53 -23.64
C PHE A 337 1.62 4.57 -22.76
N LEU A 338 0.59 5.34 -23.15
CA LEU A 338 -0.63 5.45 -22.35
C LEU A 338 -1.36 4.11 -22.26
N LYS A 339 -1.37 3.32 -23.34
CA LYS A 339 -1.89 1.95 -23.37
C LYS A 339 -1.14 1.04 -22.38
N GLN A 340 0.19 1.06 -22.40
CA GLN A 340 1.02 0.33 -21.43
C GLN A 340 0.68 0.77 -19.99
N LEU A 341 0.62 2.07 -19.75
CA LEU A 341 0.38 2.67 -18.44
C LEU A 341 -0.91 2.18 -17.78
N HIS A 342 -2.03 2.13 -18.54
CA HIS A 342 -3.31 1.71 -17.97
C HIS A 342 -3.59 0.20 -18.05
N LEU A 343 -2.90 -0.57 -18.91
CA LEU A 343 -3.07 -2.03 -19.00
C LEU A 343 -2.16 -2.80 -18.03
N VAL A 344 -0.94 -2.29 -17.82
CA VAL A 344 0.11 -2.99 -17.07
C VAL A 344 0.64 -2.10 -15.95
N GLY A 345 1.00 -0.86 -16.26
CA GLY A 345 1.73 0.04 -15.37
C GLY A 345 3.16 0.28 -15.83
N LEU A 346 4.00 0.84 -14.95
CA LEU A 346 5.38 1.20 -15.27
C LEU A 346 6.36 0.51 -14.33
N VAL A 347 7.55 0.17 -14.82
CA VAL A 347 8.69 -0.15 -13.96
C VAL A 347 9.39 1.13 -13.51
N ALA A 348 9.80 1.19 -12.24
CA ALA A 348 10.62 2.27 -11.71
C ALA A 348 11.93 1.69 -11.19
N GLN A 349 13.03 1.93 -11.91
CA GLN A 349 14.30 1.32 -11.59
C GLN A 349 15.19 2.31 -10.82
N PHE A 350 15.48 1.95 -9.58
CA PHE A 350 16.40 2.62 -8.68
C PHE A 350 17.78 2.01 -8.77
N GLU A 351 18.74 2.81 -9.23
CA GLU A 351 20.16 2.53 -9.08
C GLU A 351 20.65 3.10 -7.75
N SER A 352 21.32 2.26 -6.96
CA SER A 352 22.02 2.65 -5.75
C SER A 352 23.52 2.40 -5.90
N LEU A 353 24.30 3.43 -5.57
CA LEU A 353 25.77 3.41 -5.58
C LEU A 353 26.37 3.24 -4.17
N LEU A 354 25.53 2.88 -3.18
CA LEU A 354 25.91 2.68 -1.79
C LEU A 354 26.81 1.46 -1.61
N SER A 355 27.84 1.63 -0.79
CA SER A 355 28.68 0.52 -0.34
C SER A 355 28.00 -0.31 0.74
N THR A 356 28.35 -1.59 0.82
CA THR A 356 27.90 -2.48 1.91
C THR A 356 28.83 -2.40 3.14
N TYR A 357 29.34 -1.21 3.44
CA TYR A 357 30.30 -0.99 4.53
C TYR A 357 29.93 0.23 5.39
N SER A 358 30.39 0.24 6.65
CA SER A 358 30.19 1.36 7.58
C SER A 358 28.72 1.79 7.69
N GLU A 359 28.40 3.08 7.62
CA GLU A 359 27.03 3.59 7.69
C GLU A 359 26.21 3.32 6.41
N GLU A 360 26.85 3.16 5.25
CA GLU A 360 26.13 3.02 3.97
C GLU A 360 25.38 1.70 3.88
N ILE A 361 25.82 0.65 4.58
CA ILE A 361 25.05 -0.60 4.69
C ILE A 361 23.70 -0.37 5.39
N GLY A 362 23.67 0.47 6.44
CA GLY A 362 22.44 0.80 7.14
C GLY A 362 21.53 1.70 6.30
N MET A 363 22.10 2.57 5.46
CA MET A 363 21.34 3.35 4.49
C MET A 363 20.72 2.44 3.41
N LEU A 364 21.45 1.42 2.98
CA LEU A 364 20.94 0.42 2.02
C LEU A 364 19.83 -0.42 2.62
N GLU A 365 19.95 -0.82 3.90
CA GLU A 365 18.90 -1.50 4.66
C GLU A 365 17.64 -0.65 4.84
N ASP A 366 17.77 0.67 5.01
CA ASP A 366 16.63 1.61 4.98
C ASP A 366 16.01 1.63 3.58
N MET A 367 16.83 1.92 2.56
CA MET A 367 16.42 2.10 1.18
C MET A 367 15.73 0.86 0.58
N GLU A 368 16.21 -0.35 0.89
CA GLU A 368 15.58 -1.62 0.48
C GLU A 368 14.11 -1.67 0.92
N VAL A 369 13.84 -1.38 2.19
CA VAL A 369 12.49 -1.43 2.76
C VAL A 369 11.63 -0.30 2.19
N GLY A 370 12.18 0.93 2.15
CA GLY A 370 11.47 2.10 1.65
C GLY A 370 11.00 1.97 0.21
N ILE A 371 11.89 1.47 -0.67
CA ILE A 371 11.56 1.25 -2.09
C ILE A 371 10.61 0.06 -2.25
N SER A 372 10.78 -1.03 -1.49
CA SER A 372 9.87 -2.16 -1.54
C SER A 372 8.44 -1.77 -1.14
N ASP A 373 8.29 -0.85 -0.19
CA ASP A 373 6.97 -0.37 0.26
C ASP A 373 6.24 0.47 -0.80
N LEU A 374 6.94 1.00 -1.81
CA LEU A 374 6.30 1.71 -2.93
C LEU A 374 5.38 0.81 -3.77
N GLN A 375 5.49 -0.53 -3.65
CA GLN A 375 4.54 -1.47 -4.27
C GLN A 375 3.11 -1.30 -3.76
N ARG A 376 2.92 -0.63 -2.61
CA ARG A 376 1.61 -0.32 -2.01
C ARG A 376 0.99 0.97 -2.56
N VAL A 377 1.68 1.64 -3.48
CA VAL A 377 1.27 2.93 -4.02
C VAL A 377 0.63 2.74 -5.39
N THR A 378 -0.52 3.36 -5.57
CA THR A 378 -1.19 3.49 -6.86
C THR A 378 -1.24 4.96 -7.26
N PHE A 379 -1.25 5.22 -8.55
CA PHE A 379 -1.42 6.57 -9.10
C PHE A 379 -2.80 6.68 -9.73
N ARG A 380 -3.41 7.86 -9.62
CA ARG A 380 -4.65 8.20 -10.32
C ARG A 380 -4.47 9.57 -10.96
N ILE A 381 -4.82 9.70 -12.23
CA ILE A 381 -4.81 10.99 -12.91
C ILE A 381 -6.17 11.64 -12.70
N THR A 382 -6.18 12.90 -12.29
CA THR A 382 -7.38 13.68 -12.01
C THR A 382 -7.40 14.96 -12.84
N GLU A 383 -8.58 15.54 -13.02
CA GLU A 383 -8.74 16.85 -13.64
C GLU A 383 -8.47 17.94 -12.58
N ALA A 384 -7.57 18.87 -12.88
CA ALA A 384 -7.33 20.02 -12.02
C ALA A 384 -8.52 20.97 -12.02
N LYS A 385 -8.80 21.61 -10.88
CA LYS A 385 -9.89 22.60 -10.76
C LYS A 385 -9.57 23.87 -11.55
N THR A 386 -8.32 24.29 -11.50
CA THR A 386 -7.78 25.46 -12.20
C THR A 386 -6.38 25.13 -12.73
N ASP A 387 -5.82 26.01 -13.55
CA ASP A 387 -4.43 25.92 -14.03
C ASP A 387 -3.42 26.53 -13.02
N ASP A 388 -3.87 26.90 -11.81
CA ASP A 388 -3.00 27.43 -10.76
C ASP A 388 -2.07 26.33 -10.21
N LEU A 389 -0.84 26.72 -9.87
CA LEU A 389 0.19 25.78 -9.41
C LEU A 389 -0.22 24.97 -8.16
N SER A 390 -1.06 25.54 -7.28
CA SER A 390 -1.57 24.84 -6.09
C SER A 390 -2.52 23.70 -6.44
N ASP A 391 -3.33 23.86 -7.50
CA ASP A 391 -4.30 22.85 -7.95
C ASP A 391 -3.64 21.77 -8.83
N LEU A 392 -2.40 21.99 -9.26
CA LEU A 392 -1.59 21.05 -10.05
C LEU A 392 -0.64 20.19 -9.19
N GLN A 393 -0.65 20.33 -7.87
CA GLN A 393 0.21 19.54 -6.98
C GLN A 393 -0.33 18.13 -6.76
N PRO A 394 0.53 17.09 -6.80
CA PRO A 394 0.10 15.75 -6.45
C PRO A 394 -0.40 15.64 -5.02
N LEU A 395 -1.52 14.94 -4.82
CA LEU A 395 -2.13 14.72 -3.50
C LEU A 395 -1.96 13.27 -3.07
N VAL A 396 -1.42 13.05 -1.87
CA VAL A 396 -1.27 11.71 -1.30
C VAL A 396 -2.44 11.39 -0.38
N CYS A 397 -3.22 10.39 -0.75
CA CYS A 397 -4.36 9.87 0.01
C CYS A 397 -4.13 8.41 0.44
N GLY A 398 -4.91 7.95 1.42
CA GLY A 398 -4.93 6.54 1.83
C GLY A 398 -4.19 6.22 3.14
N GLN A 399 -3.79 4.96 3.26
CA GLN A 399 -3.26 4.35 4.49
C GLN A 399 -1.91 3.66 4.23
N ARG A 400 -1.19 3.27 5.29
CA ARG A 400 0.15 2.65 5.18
C ARG A 400 0.21 1.38 4.34
N ASP A 401 -0.91 0.68 4.26
CA ASP A 401 -1.04 -0.57 3.51
C ASP A 401 -1.44 -0.32 2.05
N HIS A 402 -2.01 0.85 1.77
CA HIS A 402 -2.44 1.25 0.43
C HIS A 402 -2.53 2.78 0.30
N PHE A 403 -1.65 3.35 -0.52
CA PHE A 403 -1.67 4.78 -0.85
C PHE A 403 -2.15 5.01 -2.29
N THR A 404 -2.81 6.14 -2.49
CA THR A 404 -3.13 6.66 -3.82
C THR A 404 -2.53 8.05 -3.96
N VAL A 405 -1.71 8.24 -4.99
CA VAL A 405 -1.20 9.56 -5.39
C VAL A 405 -2.08 10.05 -6.53
N GLU A 406 -2.85 11.10 -6.26
CA GLU A 406 -3.61 11.79 -7.30
C GLU A 406 -2.70 12.78 -8.00
N VAL A 407 -2.68 12.74 -9.33
CA VAL A 407 -1.88 13.63 -10.19
C VAL A 407 -2.86 14.47 -11.00
N PRO A 408 -3.15 15.71 -10.56
CA PRO A 408 -4.01 16.61 -11.29
C PRO A 408 -3.32 17.11 -12.57
N LEU A 409 -4.07 17.14 -13.67
CA LEU A 409 -3.62 17.69 -14.94
C LEU A 409 -4.52 18.85 -15.39
N PRO A 410 -3.97 19.83 -16.12
CA PRO A 410 -4.76 20.89 -16.74
C PRO A 410 -5.89 20.31 -17.59
N GLN A 411 -7.06 20.94 -17.55
CA GLN A 411 -8.27 20.43 -18.20
C GLN A 411 -8.06 20.10 -19.69
N VAL A 412 -7.32 20.94 -20.41
CA VAL A 412 -7.02 20.74 -21.84
C VAL A 412 -6.26 19.44 -22.07
N VAL A 413 -5.28 19.15 -21.22
CA VAL A 413 -4.46 17.94 -21.29
C VAL A 413 -5.27 16.71 -20.87
N PHE A 414 -6.03 16.82 -19.76
CA PHE A 414 -6.83 15.73 -19.23
C PHE A 414 -7.84 15.19 -20.25
N LYS A 415 -8.48 16.08 -21.03
CA LYS A 415 -9.44 15.71 -22.09
C LYS A 415 -8.84 14.81 -23.18
N THR A 416 -7.53 14.91 -23.42
CA THR A 416 -6.83 14.11 -24.45
C THR A 416 -6.54 12.67 -24.03
N LEU A 417 -6.70 12.34 -22.74
CA LEU A 417 -6.37 11.03 -22.22
C LEU A 417 -7.40 9.95 -22.60
N PRO A 418 -6.98 8.67 -22.63
CA PRO A 418 -7.86 7.51 -22.75
C PRO A 418 -8.98 7.50 -21.71
N GLN A 419 -10.13 6.92 -22.08
CA GLN A 419 -11.33 6.85 -21.25
C GLN A 419 -11.03 6.18 -19.89
N GLU A 420 -10.27 5.08 -19.90
CA GLU A 420 -9.92 4.29 -18.73
C GLU A 420 -9.17 5.13 -17.68
N ILE A 421 -8.28 6.00 -18.14
CA ILE A 421 -7.51 6.88 -17.26
C ILE A 421 -8.41 7.99 -16.71
N LYS A 422 -9.28 8.57 -17.55
CA LYS A 422 -10.23 9.62 -17.13
C LYS A 422 -11.27 9.13 -16.13
N GLU A 423 -11.67 7.86 -16.23
CA GLU A 423 -12.55 7.17 -15.28
C GLU A 423 -11.86 6.84 -13.94
N GLY A 424 -10.59 7.22 -13.79
CA GLY A 424 -9.85 7.10 -12.53
C GLY A 424 -9.26 5.72 -12.29
N LYS A 425 -9.00 4.94 -13.34
CA LYS A 425 -8.36 3.63 -13.22
C LYS A 425 -7.03 3.73 -12.45
N PRO A 426 -6.81 2.90 -11.42
CA PRO A 426 -5.55 2.89 -10.69
C PRO A 426 -4.39 2.45 -11.57
N LEU A 427 -3.34 3.28 -11.62
CA LEU A 427 -2.12 3.07 -12.38
C LEU A 427 -1.03 2.54 -11.44
N ARG A 428 -0.42 1.41 -11.80
CA ARG A 428 0.58 0.74 -10.96
C ARG A 428 1.99 1.12 -11.36
N VAL A 429 2.88 1.16 -10.38
CA VAL A 429 4.32 1.29 -10.58
C VAL A 429 5.02 0.14 -9.84
N TYR A 430 5.97 -0.50 -10.53
CA TYR A 430 6.74 -1.64 -10.04
C TYR A 430 8.15 -1.18 -9.70
N PRO A 431 8.43 -0.83 -8.44
CA PRO A 431 9.76 -0.41 -8.02
C PRO A 431 10.74 -1.59 -8.05
N VAL A 432 11.92 -1.40 -8.64
CA VAL A 432 13.03 -2.35 -8.60
C VAL A 432 14.32 -1.64 -8.20
N LEU A 433 15.06 -2.19 -7.25
CA LEU A 433 16.32 -1.66 -6.72
C LEU A 433 17.50 -2.53 -7.13
N PHE A 434 18.48 -1.93 -7.80
CA PHE A 434 19.78 -2.55 -8.06
C PHE A 434 20.89 -1.75 -7.39
N ASN A 435 21.74 -2.42 -6.62
CA ASN A 435 22.85 -1.80 -5.89
C ASN A 435 24.20 -2.34 -6.38
N VAL A 436 25.14 -1.44 -6.62
CA VAL A 436 26.57 -1.75 -6.73
C VAL A 436 27.34 -0.62 -6.06
N GLY A 437 28.06 -0.92 -4.98
CA GLY A 437 28.86 0.10 -4.29
C GLY A 437 30.00 0.65 -5.14
N ILE A 438 30.10 1.98 -5.30
CA ILE A 438 31.17 2.62 -6.08
C ILE A 438 31.97 3.60 -5.22
N ASN A 439 32.84 3.08 -4.36
CA ASN A 439 33.84 3.85 -3.61
C ASN A 439 34.95 2.92 -3.07
N GLU A 440 35.91 3.45 -2.32
CA GLU A 440 36.97 2.68 -1.66
C GLU A 440 36.40 1.76 -0.58
N GLN A 441 35.33 2.19 0.12
CA GLN A 441 34.67 1.40 1.16
C GLN A 441 34.06 0.11 0.60
N GLN A 442 33.54 0.13 -0.64
CA GLN A 442 33.09 -1.08 -1.32
C GLN A 442 34.27 -2.02 -1.61
N THR A 443 35.44 -1.49 -1.96
CA THR A 443 36.64 -2.34 -2.14
C THR A 443 37.00 -3.05 -0.83
N ILE A 444 36.80 -2.39 0.32
CA ILE A 444 36.99 -3.01 1.64
C ILE A 444 35.92 -4.07 1.89
N ALA A 445 34.65 -3.78 1.61
CA ALA A 445 33.55 -4.73 1.75
C ALA A 445 33.77 -6.01 0.93
N GLU A 446 34.18 -5.90 -0.32
CA GLU A 446 34.43 -7.06 -1.19
C GLU A 446 35.65 -7.89 -0.77
N ARG A 447 36.62 -7.28 -0.07
CA ARG A 447 37.83 -7.99 0.38
C ARG A 447 37.70 -8.58 1.76
N PHE A 448 37.00 -7.90 2.66
CA PHE A 448 37.02 -8.19 4.10
C PHE A 448 35.64 -8.12 4.77
N GLY A 449 34.61 -7.66 4.06
CA GLY A 449 33.26 -7.47 4.60
C GLY A 449 32.25 -8.45 4.02
N ASP A 450 30.98 -8.10 4.19
CA ASP A 450 29.85 -8.86 3.67
C ASP A 450 29.15 -8.08 2.55
N ILE A 451 28.91 -8.77 1.43
CA ILE A 451 28.18 -8.25 0.26
C ILE A 451 26.83 -8.96 0.04
N SER A 452 26.45 -9.89 0.93
CA SER A 452 25.23 -10.70 0.83
C SER A 452 23.96 -9.86 0.73
N LEU A 453 23.92 -8.71 1.40
CA LEU A 453 22.82 -7.74 1.30
C LEU A 453 22.63 -7.26 -0.14
N GLN A 454 23.71 -6.88 -0.81
CA GLN A 454 23.68 -6.41 -2.19
C GLN A 454 23.24 -7.53 -3.14
N GLU A 455 23.81 -8.74 -2.98
CA GLU A 455 23.47 -9.90 -3.80
C GLU A 455 21.99 -10.26 -3.67
N ARG A 456 21.46 -10.32 -2.44
CA ARG A 456 20.04 -10.57 -2.16
C ARG A 456 19.13 -9.51 -2.79
N ILE A 457 19.47 -8.23 -2.63
CA ILE A 457 18.70 -7.13 -3.22
C ILE A 457 18.66 -7.28 -4.75
N ASN A 458 19.81 -7.47 -5.39
CA ASN A 458 19.89 -7.56 -6.84
C ASN A 458 19.13 -8.79 -7.39
N GLN A 459 19.25 -9.94 -6.72
CA GLN A 459 18.55 -11.17 -7.10
C GLN A 459 17.02 -11.01 -7.02
N LYS A 460 16.51 -10.55 -5.87
CA LYS A 460 15.07 -10.34 -5.67
C LYS A 460 14.48 -9.34 -6.69
N ASN A 461 15.22 -8.28 -7.00
CA ASN A 461 14.75 -7.24 -7.91
C ASN A 461 14.87 -7.65 -9.39
N PHE A 462 15.81 -8.54 -9.73
CA PHE A 462 15.83 -9.20 -11.04
C PHE A 462 14.58 -10.04 -11.28
N GLU A 463 14.19 -10.89 -10.32
CA GLU A 463 12.97 -11.70 -10.40
C GLU A 463 11.71 -10.83 -10.56
N THR A 464 11.66 -9.70 -9.84
CA THR A 464 10.56 -8.73 -9.95
C THR A 464 10.50 -8.08 -11.33
N LEU A 465 11.66 -7.70 -11.89
CA LEU A 465 11.76 -7.11 -13.22
C LEU A 465 11.37 -8.10 -14.32
N GLU A 466 11.81 -9.35 -14.22
CA GLU A 466 11.46 -10.42 -15.15
C GLU A 466 9.95 -10.71 -15.11
N ALA A 467 9.35 -10.80 -13.93
CA ALA A 467 7.91 -10.97 -13.77
C ALA A 467 7.11 -9.81 -14.38
N TYR A 468 7.58 -8.56 -14.21
CA TYR A 468 6.98 -7.40 -14.87
C TYR A 468 7.07 -7.51 -16.40
N TYR A 469 8.24 -7.85 -16.95
CA TYR A 469 8.43 -8.00 -18.40
C TYR A 469 7.52 -9.09 -18.99
N LYS A 470 7.36 -10.21 -18.28
CA LYS A 470 6.42 -11.26 -18.67
C LYS A 470 4.98 -10.73 -18.73
N SER A 471 4.49 -10.05 -17.69
CA SER A 471 3.15 -9.47 -17.70
C SER A 471 2.97 -8.40 -18.78
N LEU A 472 4.03 -7.67 -19.13
CA LEU A 472 3.99 -6.65 -20.17
C LEU A 472 3.86 -7.30 -21.55
N SER A 473 4.72 -8.27 -21.87
CA SER A 473 4.74 -8.94 -23.18
C SER A 473 3.45 -9.73 -23.47
N GLU A 474 2.74 -10.18 -22.44
CA GLU A 474 1.42 -10.82 -22.58
C GLU A 474 0.30 -9.82 -22.97
N LYS A 475 0.42 -8.53 -22.61
CA LYS A 475 -0.67 -7.54 -22.71
C LYS A 475 -0.40 -6.42 -23.72
N VAL A 476 0.86 -6.16 -24.01
CA VAL A 476 1.32 -5.06 -24.85
C VAL A 476 2.27 -5.63 -25.91
N PRO A 477 1.94 -5.48 -27.21
CA PRO A 477 2.84 -5.89 -28.29
C PRO A 477 4.20 -5.19 -28.18
N VAL A 478 5.28 -5.87 -28.56
CA VAL A 478 6.66 -5.35 -28.42
C VAL A 478 6.88 -4.11 -29.28
N GLU A 479 6.13 -3.96 -30.38
CA GLU A 479 6.16 -2.82 -31.29
C GLU A 479 5.66 -1.52 -30.63
N CYS A 480 4.92 -1.62 -29.53
CA CYS A 480 4.46 -0.50 -28.72
C CYS A 480 5.54 0.02 -27.75
N LEU A 481 6.71 -0.65 -27.67
CA LEU A 481 7.81 -0.24 -26.82
C LEU A 481 8.76 0.72 -27.55
N PRO A 482 9.50 1.58 -26.83
CA PRO A 482 10.43 2.52 -27.44
C PRO A 482 11.48 1.81 -28.31
N CYS A 483 11.63 2.28 -29.54
CA CYS A 483 12.66 1.80 -30.45
C CYS A 483 13.99 2.52 -30.21
N PHE A 484 15.05 1.76 -29.97
CA PHE A 484 16.44 2.24 -29.84
C PHE A 484 17.23 1.82 -31.09
N GLN A 485 18.21 2.62 -31.52
CA GLN A 485 19.12 2.28 -32.61
C GLN A 485 19.90 1.01 -32.33
N THR A 486 20.29 0.83 -31.06
CA THR A 486 20.84 -0.42 -30.58
C THR A 486 19.71 -1.46 -30.50
N GLN A 487 19.58 -2.29 -31.54
CA GLN A 487 18.56 -3.36 -31.68
C GLN A 487 18.81 -4.57 -30.74
N THR A 488 19.21 -4.32 -29.49
CA THR A 488 19.26 -5.36 -28.48
C THR A 488 17.87 -5.57 -27.92
N ASP A 489 17.35 -6.79 -28.12
CA ASP A 489 16.06 -7.20 -27.58
C ASP A 489 16.07 -7.20 -26.04
N VAL A 490 14.93 -6.84 -25.44
CA VAL A 490 14.79 -6.74 -23.97
C VAL A 490 15.00 -8.10 -23.31
N LYS A 491 14.57 -9.20 -23.96
CA LYS A 491 14.80 -10.55 -23.45
C LYS A 491 16.29 -10.86 -23.32
N GLY A 492 17.09 -10.54 -24.33
CA GLY A 492 18.55 -10.72 -24.29
C GLY A 492 19.23 -9.86 -23.22
N LEU A 493 18.72 -8.64 -22.98
CA LEU A 493 19.19 -7.81 -21.87
C LEU A 493 18.84 -8.42 -20.50
N LEU A 494 17.65 -9.00 -20.35
CA LEU A 494 17.25 -9.69 -19.12
C LEU A 494 18.13 -10.91 -18.85
N GLU A 495 18.41 -11.73 -19.87
CA GLU A 495 19.34 -12.86 -19.75
C GLU A 495 20.73 -12.39 -19.31
N THR A 496 21.22 -11.30 -19.92
CA THR A 496 22.50 -10.67 -19.56
C THR A 496 22.49 -10.13 -18.13
N LEU A 497 21.39 -9.53 -17.68
CA LEU A 497 21.25 -9.03 -16.32
C LEU A 497 21.24 -10.20 -15.32
N GLY A 498 20.48 -11.25 -15.58
CA GLY A 498 20.41 -12.45 -14.73
C GLY A 498 21.79 -13.09 -14.55
N GLN A 499 22.55 -13.22 -15.64
CA GLN A 499 23.95 -13.69 -15.59
C GLN A 499 24.82 -12.76 -14.74
N ASN A 500 24.71 -11.45 -14.90
CA ASN A 500 25.51 -10.49 -14.15
C ASN A 500 25.19 -10.45 -12.65
N VAL A 501 23.94 -10.68 -12.28
CA VAL A 501 23.48 -10.70 -10.88
C VAL A 501 24.06 -11.90 -10.12
N VAL A 502 24.20 -13.06 -10.78
CA VAL A 502 24.81 -14.25 -10.16
C VAL A 502 26.33 -14.31 -10.30
N THR A 503 26.90 -13.56 -11.26
CA THR A 503 28.34 -13.56 -11.53
C THR A 503 29.11 -12.83 -10.44
N LYS A 504 30.07 -13.52 -9.83
CA LYS A 504 31.01 -12.95 -8.86
C LYS A 504 32.07 -12.10 -9.54
N LYS A 505 31.72 -10.85 -9.86
CA LYS A 505 32.62 -9.83 -10.42
C LYS A 505 32.71 -8.64 -9.47
N ARG A 506 33.93 -8.18 -9.19
CA ARG A 506 34.17 -7.00 -8.34
C ARG A 506 33.50 -5.78 -8.96
N LYS A 507 32.75 -5.05 -8.15
CA LYS A 507 31.97 -3.85 -8.54
C LYS A 507 31.32 -4.03 -9.90
N ASN A 508 30.49 -5.06 -10.05
CA ASN A 508 29.89 -5.40 -11.34
C ASN A 508 28.88 -4.32 -11.81
N VAL A 509 29.38 -3.20 -12.31
CA VAL A 509 28.61 -2.05 -12.77
C VAL A 509 27.69 -2.36 -13.95
N GLU A 510 27.93 -3.47 -14.67
CA GLU A 510 27.07 -3.93 -15.75
C GLU A 510 25.66 -4.24 -15.26
N ILE A 511 25.48 -4.65 -13.99
CA ILE A 511 24.15 -4.81 -13.38
C ILE A 511 23.36 -3.50 -13.48
N LEU A 512 24.00 -2.37 -13.15
CA LEU A 512 23.35 -1.06 -13.14
C LEU A 512 23.07 -0.57 -14.58
N TRP A 513 24.04 -0.71 -15.48
CA TRP A 513 23.89 -0.30 -16.87
C TRP A 513 22.82 -1.10 -17.61
N VAL A 514 22.82 -2.42 -17.46
CA VAL A 514 21.83 -3.29 -18.12
C VAL A 514 20.44 -3.07 -17.53
N ALA A 515 20.30 -2.95 -16.21
CA ALA A 515 19.01 -2.63 -15.58
C ALA A 515 18.46 -1.26 -16.03
N GLY A 516 19.33 -0.25 -16.14
CA GLY A 516 18.96 1.07 -16.68
C GLY A 516 18.53 1.00 -18.15
N ALA A 517 19.27 0.26 -18.99
CA ALA A 517 18.95 0.06 -20.40
C ALA A 517 17.61 -0.66 -20.60
N ILE A 518 17.32 -1.68 -19.79
CA ILE A 518 16.02 -2.36 -19.76
C ILE A 518 14.93 -1.38 -19.35
N CYS A 519 15.13 -0.61 -18.28
CA CYS A 519 14.15 0.37 -17.81
C CYS A 519 13.74 1.35 -18.92
N ARG A 520 14.72 1.87 -19.69
CA ARG A 520 14.45 2.79 -20.81
C ARG A 520 13.67 2.15 -21.95
N ARG A 521 14.01 0.91 -22.31
CA ARG A 521 13.29 0.11 -23.33
C ARG A 521 11.90 -0.32 -22.88
N LEU A 522 11.58 -0.21 -21.60
CA LEU A 522 10.28 -0.57 -21.02
C LEU A 522 9.42 0.63 -20.64
N ASN A 523 9.69 1.83 -21.19
CA ASN A 523 9.02 3.08 -20.83
C ASN A 523 9.11 3.45 -19.33
N GLY A 524 10.07 2.86 -18.61
CA GLY A 524 10.18 2.97 -17.17
C GLY A 524 10.68 4.32 -16.67
N ILE A 525 10.67 4.46 -15.34
CA ILE A 525 11.13 5.63 -14.62
C ILE A 525 12.53 5.34 -14.07
N ARG A 526 13.51 6.18 -14.43
CA ARG A 526 14.92 5.99 -14.08
C ARG A 526 15.31 6.83 -12.86
N PHE A 527 15.83 6.18 -11.82
CA PHE A 527 16.34 6.84 -10.62
C PHE A 527 17.81 6.50 -10.38
N THR A 528 18.59 7.50 -9.95
CA THR A 528 20.00 7.31 -9.56
C THR A 528 20.25 7.87 -8.17
N SER A 529 20.81 7.05 -7.29
CA SER A 529 20.99 7.38 -5.89
C SER A 529 22.36 6.99 -5.35
N CYS A 530 22.87 7.80 -4.43
CA CYS A 530 23.98 7.48 -3.56
C CYS A 530 23.74 8.15 -2.19
N LYS A 531 24.69 8.09 -1.25
CA LYS A 531 24.53 8.67 0.10
C LYS A 531 23.95 10.09 0.14
N SER A 532 24.31 10.95 -0.80
CA SER A 532 23.89 12.36 -0.83
C SER A 532 23.37 12.85 -2.18
N ALA A 533 23.34 12.00 -3.21
CA ALA A 533 23.08 12.40 -4.59
C ALA A 533 23.88 13.62 -5.06
N LYS A 534 25.19 13.60 -4.80
CA LYS A 534 26.13 14.62 -5.31
C LYS A 534 27.13 14.00 -6.27
N ASP A 535 28.30 13.60 -5.78
CA ASP A 535 29.46 13.32 -6.64
C ASP A 535 29.29 12.02 -7.45
N ARG A 536 29.07 10.87 -6.78
CA ARG A 536 28.85 9.57 -7.44
C ARG A 536 27.62 9.58 -8.36
N THR A 537 26.54 10.24 -7.92
CA THR A 537 25.31 10.36 -8.69
C THR A 537 25.52 11.20 -9.94
N SER A 538 26.20 12.36 -9.84
CA SER A 538 26.55 13.18 -11.01
C SER A 538 27.45 12.41 -11.99
N MET A 539 28.44 11.66 -11.48
CA MET A 539 29.30 10.82 -12.32
C MET A 539 28.52 9.74 -13.09
N SER A 540 27.53 9.11 -12.46
CA SER A 540 26.67 8.11 -13.11
C SER A 540 25.73 8.74 -14.14
N VAL A 541 25.03 9.82 -13.79
CA VAL A 541 24.12 10.56 -14.69
C VAL A 541 24.83 11.03 -15.96
N THR A 542 25.96 11.69 -15.81
CA THR A 542 26.74 12.21 -16.95
C THR A 542 27.28 11.10 -17.84
N LEU A 543 27.68 9.96 -17.25
CA LEU A 543 28.11 8.78 -18.00
C LEU A 543 26.94 8.19 -18.80
N GLU A 544 25.77 8.03 -18.19
CA GLU A 544 24.58 7.50 -18.85
C GLU A 544 24.12 8.43 -19.99
N GLN A 545 24.09 9.74 -19.76
CA GLN A 545 23.73 10.73 -20.78
C GLN A 545 24.72 10.72 -21.96
N CYS A 546 26.02 10.67 -21.70
CA CYS A 546 27.02 10.56 -22.78
C CYS A 546 26.93 9.24 -23.55
N ALA A 547 26.63 8.13 -22.84
CA ALA A 547 26.40 6.84 -23.48
C ALA A 547 25.18 6.89 -24.42
N LEU A 548 24.07 7.49 -23.98
CA LEU A 548 22.88 7.71 -24.81
C LEU A 548 23.21 8.57 -26.05
N LEU A 549 23.99 9.64 -25.90
CA LEU A 549 24.41 10.46 -27.04
C LEU A 549 25.23 9.65 -28.06
N ARG A 550 26.14 8.79 -27.58
CA ARG A 550 26.96 7.92 -28.44
C ARG A 550 26.11 6.85 -29.14
N ASP A 551 25.30 6.13 -28.37
CA ASP A 551 24.62 4.91 -28.82
C ASP A 551 23.35 5.24 -29.62
N GLU A 552 22.66 6.34 -29.28
CA GLU A 552 21.36 6.71 -29.85
C GLU A 552 21.40 7.99 -30.69
N HIS A 553 22.43 8.81 -30.57
CA HIS A 553 22.53 10.08 -31.30
C HIS A 553 23.83 10.27 -32.08
N GLN A 554 24.57 9.18 -32.30
CA GLN A 554 25.75 9.15 -33.18
C GLN A 554 26.83 10.17 -32.76
N LEU A 555 26.93 10.48 -31.47
CA LEU A 555 28.10 11.20 -30.95
C LEU A 555 29.35 10.36 -31.27
N SER A 556 30.28 10.95 -32.02
CA SER A 556 31.52 10.25 -32.37
C SER A 556 32.28 9.83 -31.11
N LYS A 557 32.85 8.62 -31.17
CA LYS A 557 33.65 8.04 -30.07
C LYS A 557 34.81 8.94 -29.66
N ASP A 558 35.37 9.69 -30.59
CA ASP A 558 36.48 10.62 -30.35
C ASP A 558 36.08 11.80 -29.44
N PHE A 559 34.79 12.14 -29.41
CA PHE A 559 34.25 13.22 -28.59
C PHE A 559 33.64 12.74 -27.27
N PHE A 560 33.56 11.42 -27.04
CA PHE A 560 32.90 10.87 -25.84
C PHE A 560 33.53 11.39 -24.55
N VAL A 561 34.85 11.28 -24.41
CA VAL A 561 35.57 11.71 -23.20
C VAL A 561 35.44 13.22 -23.01
N ARG A 562 35.55 13.99 -24.09
CA ARG A 562 35.41 15.45 -24.04
C ARG A 562 33.99 15.87 -23.62
N ALA A 563 32.96 15.24 -24.18
CA ALA A 563 31.57 15.50 -23.79
C ALA A 563 31.35 15.16 -22.31
N LEU A 564 31.85 14.00 -21.87
CA LEU A 564 31.75 13.55 -20.48
C LEU A 564 32.41 14.53 -19.50
N ASP A 565 33.62 14.99 -19.81
CA ASP A 565 34.33 15.97 -18.98
C ASP A 565 33.61 17.32 -18.97
N CYS A 566 33.07 17.77 -20.10
CA CYS A 566 32.29 19.01 -20.19
C CYS A 566 30.99 18.96 -19.38
N MET A 567 30.30 17.82 -19.34
CA MET A 567 29.06 17.67 -18.58
C MET A 567 29.28 17.50 -17.07
N ARG A 568 30.48 17.08 -16.65
CA ARG A 568 30.84 16.81 -15.25
C ARG A 568 31.42 18.00 -14.50
N ARG A 569 32.06 18.92 -15.23
CA ARG A 569 32.61 20.16 -14.68
C ARG A 569 31.50 21.20 -14.55
#